data_AF-A0A3B0UH75-F1
#
_entry.id   AF-A0A3B0UH75-F1
#
_cell.length_a   1.000
_cell.length_b   1.000
_cell.length_c   1.000
_cell.angle_alpha   90.00
_cell.angle_beta   90.00
_cell.angle_gamma   90.00
#
_symmetry.space_group_name_H-M   'P 1'
#
loop_
_entity.id
_entity.type
_entity.pdbx_description
1 polymer ?
#
loop_
_entity_poly.entity_id
_entity_poly.type
_entity_poly.pdbx_seq_one_letter_code
_entity_poly.pdbx_strand_id
1 'polypeptide(L)'
;QDKFQIIYSIFKHEYLGFLFESFVVKVDNKDQLTLQHQNISSLNAKEFASGLDDKDFELIKLMDGMQHDAVLKKYASVGTKPKEFYPKVFDEEKGNKALQQQIEIYLKGIRAKILPLLVGKFVFEMGNDGEPAWRKLEVMPEKASVLFHFRRNEDNTHYFPTIKYKDQKIDFQYKGGYILSDEPAWLVVEGRVYSFKKNIAGAKLKPFLNKKFILIPKKVEDTYYRKFIAPLVAHFDVYAKGFDINTKHITPKGELTFAPLAQLQHSLAFTNAETETVADVEKFVFSLVFNYKGLRIKPSENNKVVVNVEKTAGTYIFNRIARDLNAETKVVEFLKELGFDLLAGKGVLHAGKAFDWIQRNKLKLEEEGIELIQKQTGNRKYFVGDASIKIDINENIDWFDIKAVILFGGYEIPFKELRALVLKGKNEIRLPNGEVAVIPASWLKDYSELFYFSEDNGEANTILKKHHLALVHELENAEHSKVMMNKKLHQLKNFNKIDAHPMPEKFKG
;
A
#
# COMPACT_ATOMS: atom_id res chain seq x y z
N GLN A 1 -51.03 30.20 -4.49
CA GLN A 1 -49.57 30.16 -4.32
C GLN A 1 -48.98 30.11 -5.72
N ASP A 2 -48.06 31.01 -6.04
CA ASP A 2 -47.30 30.91 -7.29
C ASP A 2 -46.57 29.56 -7.32
N LYS A 3 -46.65 28.85 -8.43
CA LYS A 3 -46.04 27.54 -8.61
C LYS A 3 -44.59 27.76 -9.06
N PHE A 4 -43.67 27.05 -8.43
CA PHE A 4 -42.24 27.23 -8.60
C PHE A 4 -41.58 25.88 -8.87
N GLN A 5 -40.53 25.88 -9.69
CA GLN A 5 -39.75 24.69 -10.03
C GLN A 5 -38.28 24.97 -9.75
N ILE A 6 -37.62 24.10 -8.98
CA ILE A 6 -36.16 24.15 -8.84
C ILE A 6 -35.50 23.62 -10.12
N ILE A 7 -34.47 24.33 -10.58
CA ILE A 7 -33.58 23.93 -11.66
C ILE A 7 -32.13 24.08 -11.21
N TYR A 8 -31.25 23.32 -11.86
CA TYR A 8 -29.81 23.34 -11.66
C TYR A 8 -29.13 23.75 -12.95
N SER A 9 -28.38 24.86 -12.91
CA SER A 9 -27.72 25.39 -14.09
C SER A 9 -26.21 25.18 -14.03
N ILE A 10 -25.62 24.79 -15.15
CA ILE A 10 -24.19 24.58 -15.34
C ILE A 10 -23.62 25.75 -16.13
N PHE A 11 -22.52 26.31 -15.65
CA PHE A 11 -21.78 27.33 -16.38
C PHE A 11 -20.27 27.13 -16.23
N LYS A 12 -19.52 27.72 -17.16
CA LYS A 12 -18.06 27.64 -17.16
C LYS A 12 -17.47 28.95 -16.62
N HIS A 13 -16.95 28.89 -15.40
CA HIS A 13 -16.20 29.98 -14.79
C HIS A 13 -14.80 30.07 -15.41
N GLU A 14 -14.29 31.30 -15.53
CA GLU A 14 -13.00 31.62 -16.15
C GLU A 14 -11.84 30.84 -15.51
N TYR A 15 -11.74 30.89 -14.18
CA TYR A 15 -10.64 30.25 -13.43
C TYR A 15 -10.96 28.86 -12.86
N LEU A 16 -12.24 28.64 -12.51
CA LEU A 16 -12.63 27.48 -11.70
C LEU A 16 -13.18 26.33 -12.56
N GLY A 17 -13.32 26.53 -13.87
CA GLY A 17 -13.94 25.56 -14.76
C GLY A 17 -15.45 25.48 -14.54
N PHE A 18 -16.02 24.29 -14.65
CA PHE A 18 -17.48 24.13 -14.55
C PHE A 18 -17.97 24.25 -13.10
N LEU A 19 -18.92 25.17 -12.89
CA LEU A 19 -19.64 25.37 -11.65
C LEU A 19 -21.13 25.06 -11.85
N PHE A 20 -21.83 24.88 -10.74
CA PHE A 20 -23.25 24.54 -10.70
C PHE A 20 -23.96 25.53 -9.77
N GLU A 21 -25.13 25.99 -10.18
CA GLU A 21 -25.98 26.88 -9.38
C GLU A 21 -27.43 26.37 -9.34
N SER A 22 -28.12 26.69 -8.26
CA SER A 22 -29.52 26.36 -8.02
C SER A 22 -30.41 27.58 -8.16
N PHE A 23 -31.50 27.43 -8.91
CA PHE A 23 -32.48 28.49 -9.13
C PHE A 23 -33.90 27.97 -8.89
N VAL A 24 -34.76 28.79 -8.29
CA VAL A 24 -36.21 28.64 -8.41
C VAL A 24 -36.64 29.43 -9.63
N VAL A 25 -37.41 28.81 -10.51
CA VAL A 25 -38.06 29.48 -11.64
C VAL A 25 -39.57 29.42 -11.46
N LYS A 26 -40.24 30.55 -11.70
CA LYS A 26 -41.70 30.60 -11.70
C LYS A 26 -42.24 29.83 -12.90
N VAL A 27 -43.29 29.06 -12.65
CA VAL A 27 -43.96 28.24 -13.66
C VAL A 27 -45.27 28.91 -14.07
N ASP A 28 -45.58 28.92 -15.35
CA ASP A 28 -46.84 29.47 -15.87
C ASP A 28 -48.04 28.50 -15.70
N ASN A 29 -49.24 28.93 -16.12
CA ASN A 29 -50.45 28.12 -16.02
C ASN A 29 -50.45 26.86 -16.92
N LYS A 30 -49.43 26.69 -17.78
CA LYS A 30 -49.22 25.53 -18.67
C LYS A 30 -48.04 24.66 -18.23
N ASP A 31 -47.56 24.84 -17.00
CA ASP A 31 -46.39 24.14 -16.45
C ASP A 31 -45.07 24.43 -17.20
N GLN A 32 -44.93 25.58 -17.87
CA GLN A 32 -43.71 26.02 -18.54
C GLN A 32 -42.87 26.96 -17.68
N LEU A 33 -41.54 26.86 -17.80
CA LEU A 33 -40.58 27.73 -17.11
C LEU A 33 -40.66 29.15 -17.69
N THR A 34 -40.80 30.15 -16.82
CA THR A 34 -40.77 31.57 -17.21
C THR A 34 -39.35 32.14 -17.07
N LEU A 35 -39.14 33.40 -17.51
CA LEU A 35 -37.89 34.13 -17.30
C LEU A 35 -37.74 34.66 -15.86
N GLN A 36 -38.78 34.56 -15.01
CA GLN A 36 -38.71 35.00 -13.62
C GLN A 36 -38.04 33.91 -12.77
N HIS A 37 -36.79 34.14 -12.42
CA HIS A 37 -35.98 33.22 -11.64
C HIS A 37 -35.31 33.91 -10.45
N GLN A 38 -35.04 33.14 -9.39
CA GLN A 38 -34.33 33.58 -8.21
C GLN A 38 -33.28 32.52 -7.83
N ASN A 39 -32.05 32.96 -7.56
CA ASN A 39 -31.00 32.07 -7.08
C ASN A 39 -31.31 31.60 -5.64
N ILE A 40 -31.07 30.31 -5.38
CA ILE A 40 -31.27 29.68 -4.07
C ILE A 40 -29.91 29.29 -3.50
N SER A 41 -29.73 29.60 -2.23
CA SER A 41 -28.62 29.16 -1.39
C SER A 41 -29.14 28.37 -0.18
N SER A 42 -28.25 27.74 0.56
CA SER A 42 -28.58 27.03 1.81
C SER A 42 -29.21 27.92 2.88
N LEU A 43 -29.07 29.24 2.78
CA LEU A 43 -29.67 30.22 3.71
C LEU A 43 -31.16 30.43 3.46
N ASN A 44 -31.59 30.50 2.20
CA ASN A 44 -32.99 30.78 1.82
C ASN A 44 -33.76 29.54 1.31
N ALA A 45 -33.08 28.40 1.10
CA ALA A 45 -33.71 27.16 0.62
C ALA A 45 -34.91 26.71 1.48
N LYS A 46 -34.92 27.00 2.78
CA LYS A 46 -36.03 26.64 3.68
C LYS A 46 -37.34 27.33 3.33
N GLU A 47 -37.29 28.51 2.69
CA GLU A 47 -38.48 29.25 2.26
C GLU A 47 -39.21 28.56 1.11
N PHE A 48 -38.49 27.70 0.36
CA PHE A 48 -39.00 26.94 -0.78
C PHE A 48 -39.16 25.44 -0.48
N ALA A 49 -39.18 25.05 0.80
CA ALA A 49 -39.19 23.65 1.24
C ALA A 49 -40.36 22.80 0.68
N SER A 50 -41.48 23.43 0.29
CA SER A 50 -42.62 22.72 -0.30
C SER A 50 -42.34 22.12 -1.68
N GLY A 51 -41.29 22.59 -2.38
CA GLY A 51 -40.89 22.11 -3.70
C GLY A 51 -39.51 21.43 -3.73
N LEU A 52 -38.93 21.13 -2.57
CA LEU A 52 -37.58 20.57 -2.42
C LEU A 52 -37.62 19.23 -1.69
N ASP A 53 -36.81 18.28 -2.14
CA ASP A 53 -36.52 17.05 -1.40
C ASP A 53 -35.16 17.10 -0.68
N ASP A 54 -34.85 16.07 0.09
CA ASP A 54 -33.58 15.98 0.84
C ASP A 54 -32.35 16.05 -0.08
N LYS A 55 -32.43 15.53 -1.31
CA LYS A 55 -31.34 15.63 -2.30
C LYS A 55 -31.16 17.05 -2.77
N ASP A 56 -32.26 17.81 -2.91
CA ASP A 56 -32.19 19.20 -3.33
C ASP A 56 -31.48 20.06 -2.27
N PHE A 57 -31.77 19.85 -0.99
CA PHE A 57 -31.05 20.52 0.11
C PHE A 57 -29.55 20.16 0.13
N GLU A 58 -29.21 18.90 -0.12
CA GLU A 58 -27.81 18.48 -0.23
C GLU A 58 -27.11 19.12 -1.44
N LEU A 59 -27.77 19.12 -2.60
CA LEU A 59 -27.26 19.73 -3.83
C LEU A 59 -26.98 21.23 -3.64
N ILE A 60 -27.95 21.98 -3.10
CA ILE A 60 -27.79 23.42 -2.84
C ILE A 60 -26.59 23.67 -1.93
N LYS A 61 -26.45 22.90 -0.85
CA LYS A 61 -25.31 23.03 0.08
C LYS A 61 -23.97 22.74 -0.60
N LEU A 62 -23.90 21.73 -1.45
CA LEU A 62 -22.69 21.40 -2.21
C LEU A 62 -22.35 22.49 -3.24
N MET A 63 -23.36 23.02 -3.93
CA MET A 63 -23.21 24.09 -4.92
C MET A 63 -22.74 25.40 -4.27
N ASP A 64 -23.26 25.78 -3.10
CA ASP A 64 -22.76 26.93 -2.33
C ASP A 64 -21.26 26.80 -2.03
N GLY A 65 -20.81 25.59 -1.68
CA GLY A 65 -19.42 25.31 -1.33
C GLY A 65 -18.43 25.39 -2.49
N MET A 66 -18.90 25.39 -3.75
CA MET A 66 -18.05 25.53 -4.94
C MET A 66 -18.11 26.92 -5.58
N GLN A 67 -18.94 27.83 -5.08
CA GLN A 67 -19.04 29.18 -5.60
C GLN A 67 -17.76 29.99 -5.42
N HIS A 68 -17.64 31.01 -6.25
CA HIS A 68 -16.50 31.94 -6.29
C HIS A 68 -16.11 32.45 -4.89
N ASP A 69 -17.08 32.87 -4.08
CA ASP A 69 -16.85 33.41 -2.74
C ASP A 69 -16.50 32.36 -1.69
N ALA A 70 -17.05 31.14 -1.82
CA ALA A 70 -16.76 30.05 -0.90
C ALA A 70 -15.32 29.55 -1.07
N VAL A 71 -14.86 29.44 -2.32
CA VAL A 71 -13.47 29.10 -2.62
C VAL A 71 -12.52 30.19 -2.11
N LEU A 72 -12.87 31.47 -2.32
CA LEU A 72 -12.08 32.59 -1.81
C LEU A 72 -11.93 32.54 -0.28
N LYS A 73 -13.03 32.39 0.46
CA LYS A 73 -13.02 32.31 1.93
C LYS A 73 -12.17 31.15 2.46
N LYS A 74 -12.05 30.07 1.70
CA LYS A 74 -11.33 28.86 2.10
C LYS A 74 -9.82 28.94 1.86
N TYR A 75 -9.40 29.61 0.78
CA TYR A 75 -8.01 29.56 0.30
C TYR A 75 -7.29 30.91 0.30
N ALA A 76 -8.02 32.02 0.40
CA ALA A 76 -7.44 33.36 0.45
C ALA A 76 -7.22 33.85 1.89
N SER A 77 -6.27 34.77 2.05
CA SER A 77 -6.09 35.50 3.29
C SER A 77 -7.30 36.39 3.59
N VAL A 78 -7.63 36.54 4.87
CA VAL A 78 -8.76 37.37 5.34
C VAL A 78 -8.69 38.78 4.73
N GLY A 79 -9.78 39.22 4.09
CA GLY A 79 -9.91 40.54 3.46
C GLY A 79 -9.46 40.64 2.00
N THR A 80 -8.94 39.57 1.40
CA THR A 80 -8.56 39.55 -0.03
C THR A 80 -9.79 39.62 -0.93
N LYS A 81 -9.75 40.45 -1.98
CA LYS A 81 -10.86 40.56 -2.94
C LYS A 81 -10.78 39.49 -4.05
N PRO A 82 -11.94 39.01 -4.55
CA PRO A 82 -12.06 38.19 -5.76
C PRO A 82 -11.13 38.56 -6.92
N LYS A 83 -11.19 39.84 -7.32
CA LYS A 83 -10.47 40.39 -8.49
C LYS A 83 -8.95 40.43 -8.32
N GLU A 84 -8.45 40.25 -7.11
CA GLU A 84 -7.02 40.22 -6.81
C GLU A 84 -6.53 38.78 -6.64
N PHE A 85 -7.32 37.94 -5.96
CA PHE A 85 -6.94 36.56 -5.66
C PHE A 85 -6.80 35.70 -6.92
N TYR A 86 -7.84 35.64 -7.75
CA TYR A 86 -7.85 34.69 -8.87
C TYR A 86 -6.80 35.00 -9.94
N PRO A 87 -6.66 36.25 -10.43
CA PRO A 87 -5.60 36.55 -11.40
C PRO A 87 -4.19 36.27 -10.84
N LYS A 88 -3.96 36.56 -9.54
CA LYS A 88 -2.67 36.29 -8.90
C LYS A 88 -2.36 34.80 -8.76
N VAL A 89 -3.36 33.99 -8.41
CA VAL A 89 -3.18 32.55 -8.18
C VAL A 89 -3.13 31.78 -9.48
N PHE A 90 -3.96 32.14 -10.47
CA PHE A 90 -4.13 31.45 -11.75
C PHE A 90 -3.29 32.04 -12.90
N ASP A 91 -2.35 32.94 -12.60
CA ASP A 91 -1.37 33.43 -13.57
C ASP A 91 -0.55 32.27 -14.17
N GLU A 92 -0.35 32.28 -15.50
CA GLU A 92 0.28 31.17 -16.22
C GLU A 92 1.78 30.98 -15.87
N GLU A 93 2.48 32.07 -15.55
CA GLU A 93 3.92 32.04 -15.28
C GLU A 93 4.26 32.16 -13.78
N LYS A 94 3.59 33.08 -13.08
CA LYS A 94 3.86 33.45 -11.68
C LYS A 94 2.83 32.88 -10.71
N GLY A 95 1.82 32.15 -11.20
CA GLY A 95 0.76 31.58 -10.39
C GLY A 95 1.24 30.47 -9.45
N ASN A 96 0.48 30.24 -8.39
CA ASN A 96 0.79 29.20 -7.42
C ASN A 96 0.19 27.85 -7.86
N LYS A 97 0.97 27.05 -8.60
CA LYS A 97 0.53 25.73 -9.11
C LYS A 97 0.08 24.76 -8.01
N ALA A 98 0.71 24.79 -6.84
CA ALA A 98 0.31 23.93 -5.72
C ALA A 98 -1.08 24.30 -5.20
N LEU A 99 -1.35 25.61 -5.07
CA LEU A 99 -2.67 26.11 -4.65
C LEU A 99 -3.74 25.85 -5.71
N GLN A 100 -3.43 26.05 -6.99
CA GLN A 100 -4.34 25.70 -8.10
C GLN A 100 -4.73 24.22 -8.03
N GLN A 101 -3.76 23.33 -7.81
CA GLN A 101 -4.01 21.89 -7.68
C GLN A 101 -4.88 21.56 -6.47
N GLN A 102 -4.67 22.24 -5.33
CA GLN A 102 -5.52 22.07 -4.14
C GLN A 102 -6.97 22.51 -4.39
N ILE A 103 -7.17 23.65 -5.05
CA ILE A 103 -8.51 24.15 -5.44
C ILE A 103 -9.17 23.16 -6.40
N GLU A 104 -8.44 22.66 -7.40
CA GLU A 104 -8.98 21.72 -8.38
C GLU A 104 -9.36 20.37 -7.73
N ILE A 105 -8.55 19.85 -6.80
CA ILE A 105 -8.89 18.64 -6.02
C ILE A 105 -10.17 18.87 -5.22
N TYR A 106 -10.31 20.03 -4.58
CA TYR A 106 -11.51 20.39 -3.82
C TYR A 106 -12.76 20.46 -4.71
N LEU A 107 -12.67 21.18 -5.84
CA LEU A 107 -13.77 21.31 -6.79
C LEU A 107 -14.15 19.96 -7.43
N LYS A 108 -13.17 19.14 -7.82
CA LYS A 108 -13.40 17.77 -8.29
C LYS A 108 -14.15 16.94 -7.25
N GLY A 109 -13.76 17.04 -5.98
CA GLY A 109 -14.42 16.35 -4.88
C GLY A 109 -15.90 16.74 -4.73
N ILE A 110 -16.23 18.00 -4.94
CA ILE A 110 -17.63 18.47 -4.92
C ILE A 110 -18.38 18.00 -6.18
N ARG A 111 -17.82 18.19 -7.38
CA ARG A 111 -18.43 17.74 -8.65
C ARG A 111 -18.75 16.24 -8.61
N ALA A 112 -17.85 15.44 -8.06
CA ALA A 112 -18.04 14.00 -7.91
C ALA A 112 -19.25 13.62 -7.03
N LYS A 113 -19.64 14.50 -6.10
CA LYS A 113 -20.84 14.34 -5.25
C LYS A 113 -22.10 14.90 -5.90
N ILE A 114 -22.02 16.06 -6.55
CA ILE A 114 -23.14 16.73 -7.20
C ILE A 114 -23.68 15.89 -8.37
N LEU A 115 -22.81 15.45 -9.28
CA LEU A 115 -23.23 14.88 -10.55
C LEU A 115 -24.13 13.62 -10.43
N PRO A 116 -23.86 12.66 -9.52
CA PRO A 116 -24.77 11.55 -9.27
C PRO A 116 -26.15 11.96 -8.72
N LEU A 117 -26.21 13.04 -7.93
CA LEU A 117 -27.45 13.53 -7.31
C LEU A 117 -28.36 14.26 -8.32
N LEU A 118 -27.80 14.74 -9.44
CA LEU A 118 -28.55 15.41 -10.51
C LEU A 118 -29.39 14.45 -11.38
N VAL A 119 -29.26 13.13 -11.20
CA VAL A 119 -30.05 12.15 -11.95
C VAL A 119 -31.53 12.31 -11.63
N GLY A 120 -32.35 12.57 -12.66
CA GLY A 120 -33.79 12.80 -12.52
C GLY A 120 -34.16 14.24 -12.11
N LYS A 121 -33.20 15.15 -11.99
CA LYS A 121 -33.44 16.57 -11.70
C LYS A 121 -33.48 17.41 -12.98
N PHE A 122 -34.00 18.62 -12.87
CA PHE A 122 -34.06 19.59 -13.96
C PHE A 122 -32.70 20.29 -14.12
N VAL A 123 -31.88 19.80 -15.05
CA VAL A 123 -30.54 20.34 -15.31
C VAL A 123 -30.52 21.14 -16.61
N PHE A 124 -29.82 22.27 -16.60
CA PHE A 124 -29.68 23.16 -17.73
C PHE A 124 -28.23 23.64 -17.87
N GLU A 125 -27.87 24.13 -19.06
CA GLU A 125 -26.73 25.01 -19.24
C GLU A 125 -27.20 26.46 -19.22
N MET A 126 -26.42 27.30 -18.57
CA MET A 126 -26.65 28.74 -18.52
C MET A 126 -26.29 29.38 -19.86
N GLY A 127 -27.10 30.32 -20.31
CA GLY A 127 -26.81 31.15 -21.47
C GLY A 127 -25.67 32.13 -21.19
N ASN A 128 -25.08 32.68 -22.26
CA ASN A 128 -24.06 33.73 -22.14
C ASN A 128 -24.62 35.05 -21.57
N ASP A 129 -25.95 35.21 -21.63
CA ASP A 129 -26.74 36.30 -21.04
C ASP A 129 -27.03 36.09 -19.55
N GLY A 130 -26.62 34.95 -18.97
CA GLY A 130 -26.88 34.59 -17.59
C GLY A 130 -28.23 33.91 -17.36
N GLU A 131 -28.99 33.59 -18.41
CA GLU A 131 -30.27 32.90 -18.28
C GLU A 131 -30.04 31.43 -17.82
N PRO A 132 -30.53 31.03 -16.64
CA PRO A 132 -30.22 29.72 -16.06
C PRO A 132 -30.90 28.55 -16.80
N ALA A 133 -31.97 28.79 -17.56
CA ALA A 133 -32.74 27.75 -18.25
C ALA A 133 -32.52 27.66 -19.77
N TRP A 134 -31.35 28.10 -20.28
CA TRP A 134 -31.11 28.23 -21.73
C TRP A 134 -31.16 26.90 -22.50
N ARG A 135 -30.36 25.90 -22.12
CA ARG A 135 -30.36 24.58 -22.78
C ARG A 135 -30.58 23.46 -21.80
N LYS A 136 -31.69 22.73 -21.93
CA LYS A 136 -32.01 21.58 -21.08
C LYS A 136 -31.01 20.44 -21.29
N LEU A 137 -30.57 19.85 -20.19
CA LEU A 137 -29.72 18.67 -20.15
C LEU A 137 -30.42 17.49 -19.48
N GLU A 138 -30.29 16.33 -20.09
CA GLU A 138 -30.78 15.06 -19.53
C GLU A 138 -29.61 14.29 -18.93
N VAL A 139 -29.62 14.12 -17.60
CA VAL A 139 -28.61 13.33 -16.90
C VAL A 139 -28.97 11.85 -16.96
N MET A 140 -28.16 11.07 -17.67
CA MET A 140 -28.47 9.67 -17.92
C MET A 140 -28.27 8.83 -16.64
N PRO A 141 -29.27 8.01 -16.22
CA PRO A 141 -29.22 7.28 -14.95
C PRO A 141 -28.22 6.12 -14.96
N GLU A 142 -27.98 5.52 -16.13
CA GLU A 142 -27.07 4.39 -16.30
C GLU A 142 -25.68 4.84 -16.76
N LYS A 143 -24.68 4.02 -16.47
CA LYS A 143 -23.29 4.29 -16.86
C LYS A 143 -23.01 3.74 -18.26
N ALA A 144 -22.45 4.58 -19.13
CA ALA A 144 -21.93 4.18 -20.42
C ALA A 144 -20.65 3.33 -20.29
N SER A 145 -20.42 2.43 -21.23
CA SER A 145 -19.16 1.67 -21.36
C SER A 145 -18.27 2.28 -22.43
N VAL A 146 -16.96 2.24 -22.19
CA VAL A 146 -15.94 2.68 -23.17
C VAL A 146 -15.11 1.48 -23.59
N LEU A 147 -14.98 1.28 -24.90
CA LEU A 147 -14.10 0.30 -25.51
C LEU A 147 -13.01 1.03 -26.28
N PHE A 148 -11.75 0.77 -25.95
CA PHE A 148 -10.62 1.35 -26.68
C PHE A 148 -10.18 0.43 -27.81
N HIS A 149 -10.02 0.99 -29.00
CA HIS A 149 -9.57 0.28 -30.19
C HIS A 149 -8.13 0.68 -30.53
N PHE A 150 -7.31 -0.33 -30.79
CA PHE A 150 -5.96 -0.15 -31.35
C PHE A 150 -5.85 -0.94 -32.65
N ARG A 151 -5.45 -0.27 -33.72
CA ARG A 151 -5.22 -0.88 -35.04
C ARG A 151 -3.81 -0.55 -35.50
N ARG A 152 -2.92 -1.53 -35.42
CA ARG A 152 -1.53 -1.43 -35.85
C ARG A 152 -1.39 -1.88 -37.30
N ASN A 153 -0.72 -1.05 -38.09
CA ASN A 153 -0.29 -1.31 -39.46
C ASN A 153 1.26 -1.28 -39.50
N GLU A 154 1.86 -1.41 -40.69
CA GLU A 154 3.32 -1.44 -40.86
C GLU A 154 4.02 -0.14 -40.40
N ASP A 155 3.35 1.00 -40.56
CA ASP A 155 3.92 2.34 -40.34
C ASP A 155 3.47 3.02 -39.03
N ASN A 156 2.27 2.71 -38.54
CA ASN A 156 1.68 3.39 -37.40
C ASN A 156 0.58 2.56 -36.72
N THR A 157 0.20 3.01 -35.52
CA THR A 157 -0.95 2.50 -34.78
C THR A 157 -2.03 3.57 -34.65
N HIS A 158 -3.26 3.25 -35.03
CA HIS A 158 -4.44 4.09 -34.79
C HIS A 158 -5.11 3.72 -33.46
N TYR A 159 -5.30 4.71 -32.60
CA TYR A 159 -5.95 4.59 -31.31
C TYR A 159 -7.23 5.43 -31.26
N PHE A 160 -8.36 4.86 -30.86
CA PHE A 160 -9.63 5.58 -30.69
C PHE A 160 -10.59 4.87 -29.73
N PRO A 161 -11.41 5.58 -28.95
CA PRO A 161 -12.46 5.00 -28.12
C PRO A 161 -13.81 4.92 -28.87
N THR A 162 -14.61 3.92 -28.50
CA THR A 162 -16.03 3.83 -28.81
C THR A 162 -16.81 3.85 -27.50
N ILE A 163 -17.86 4.68 -27.43
CA ILE A 163 -18.74 4.78 -26.25
C ILE A 163 -20.07 4.11 -26.57
N LYS A 164 -20.57 3.28 -25.65
CA LYS A 164 -21.91 2.69 -25.73
C LYS A 164 -22.74 3.00 -24.49
N TYR A 165 -24.00 3.33 -24.68
CA TYR A 165 -25.00 3.50 -23.64
C TYR A 165 -26.21 2.63 -23.96
N LYS A 166 -26.64 1.79 -23.01
CA LYS A 166 -27.68 0.75 -23.25
C LYS A 166 -27.43 -0.06 -24.52
N ASP A 167 -26.17 -0.50 -24.69
CA ASP A 167 -25.64 -1.21 -25.86
C ASP A 167 -25.68 -0.48 -27.21
N GLN A 168 -26.22 0.74 -27.25
CA GLN A 168 -26.24 1.60 -28.43
C GLN A 168 -24.99 2.47 -28.47
N LYS A 169 -24.36 2.57 -29.64
CA LYS A 169 -23.18 3.42 -29.85
C LYS A 169 -23.59 4.89 -29.79
N ILE A 170 -22.85 5.69 -29.02
CA ILE A 170 -23.00 7.15 -28.99
C ILE A 170 -22.04 7.75 -30.01
N ASP A 171 -22.57 8.61 -30.90
CA ASP A 171 -21.74 9.47 -31.72
C ASP A 171 -21.43 10.76 -30.96
N PHE A 172 -20.18 10.91 -30.52
CA PHE A 172 -19.76 12.03 -29.67
C PHE A 172 -18.70 12.91 -30.31
N GLN A 173 -18.16 12.51 -31.47
CA GLN A 173 -17.05 13.20 -32.13
C GLN A 173 -17.60 14.33 -33.01
N TYR A 174 -17.01 15.51 -32.94
CA TYR A 174 -17.42 16.70 -33.71
C TYR A 174 -18.89 17.14 -33.47
N LYS A 175 -19.47 16.77 -32.33
CA LYS A 175 -20.84 17.13 -31.92
C LYS A 175 -20.91 18.27 -30.90
N GLY A 176 -19.82 19.03 -30.75
CA GLY A 176 -19.73 20.09 -29.74
C GLY A 176 -19.79 19.60 -28.29
N GLY A 177 -19.53 18.31 -28.05
CA GLY A 177 -19.51 17.75 -26.71
C GLY A 177 -18.32 18.22 -25.89
N TYR A 178 -18.45 18.18 -24.57
CA TYR A 178 -17.41 18.60 -23.63
C TYR A 178 -17.39 17.74 -22.36
N ILE A 179 -16.24 17.73 -21.69
CA ILE A 179 -16.05 17.03 -20.41
C ILE A 179 -16.43 17.96 -19.27
N LEU A 180 -17.46 17.61 -18.52
CA LEU A 180 -17.98 18.38 -17.38
C LEU A 180 -17.16 18.15 -16.11
N SER A 181 -16.64 16.94 -15.93
CA SER A 181 -15.72 16.56 -14.85
C SER A 181 -14.73 15.52 -15.37
N ASP A 182 -13.47 15.61 -14.96
CA ASP A 182 -12.44 14.67 -15.38
C ASP A 182 -12.40 13.39 -14.53
N GLU A 183 -12.64 13.48 -13.22
CA GLU A 183 -12.52 12.35 -12.28
C GLU A 183 -13.62 12.44 -11.20
N PRO A 184 -14.69 11.61 -11.29
CA PRO A 184 -15.02 10.71 -12.38
C PRO A 184 -15.37 11.47 -13.68
N ALA A 185 -15.15 10.85 -14.84
CA ALA A 185 -15.51 11.46 -16.12
C ALA A 185 -17.03 11.63 -16.30
N TRP A 186 -17.44 12.81 -16.74
CA TRP A 186 -18.80 13.09 -17.21
C TRP A 186 -18.73 13.82 -18.56
N LEU A 187 -19.45 13.30 -19.55
CA LEU A 187 -19.47 13.81 -20.92
C LEU A 187 -20.84 14.41 -21.23
N VAL A 188 -20.87 15.67 -21.64
CA VAL A 188 -22.06 16.30 -22.21
C VAL A 188 -21.97 16.22 -23.73
N VAL A 189 -22.98 15.65 -24.38
CA VAL A 189 -23.10 15.65 -25.84
C VAL A 189 -24.56 15.56 -26.27
N GLU A 190 -24.95 16.39 -27.24
CA GLU A 190 -26.32 16.46 -27.78
C GLU A 190 -27.41 16.57 -26.69
N GLY A 191 -27.17 17.42 -25.68
CA GLY A 191 -28.13 17.66 -24.60
C GLY A 191 -28.23 16.54 -23.55
N ARG A 192 -27.36 15.53 -23.61
CA ARG A 192 -27.31 14.43 -22.64
C ARG A 192 -26.01 14.41 -21.87
N VAL A 193 -26.07 14.07 -20.59
CA VAL A 193 -24.92 13.95 -19.69
C VAL A 193 -24.68 12.48 -19.35
N TYR A 194 -23.55 11.94 -19.81
CA TYR A 194 -23.18 10.55 -19.62
C TYR A 194 -22.12 10.39 -18.53
N SER A 195 -22.35 9.44 -17.64
CA SER A 195 -21.36 8.90 -16.72
C SER A 195 -20.80 7.56 -17.25
N PHE A 196 -19.65 7.11 -16.74
CA PHE A 196 -18.97 5.93 -17.30
C PHE A 196 -18.68 4.83 -16.28
N LYS A 197 -18.68 3.58 -16.76
CA LYS A 197 -18.18 2.41 -16.03
C LYS A 197 -16.65 2.51 -15.87
N LYS A 198 -16.10 1.84 -14.85
CA LYS A 198 -14.64 1.73 -14.58
C LYS A 198 -13.89 3.06 -14.33
N ASN A 199 -14.61 4.12 -13.90
CA ASN A 199 -14.04 5.43 -13.51
C ASN A 199 -12.96 5.94 -14.49
N ILE A 200 -13.29 5.96 -15.78
CA ILE A 200 -12.42 6.55 -16.80
C ILE A 200 -12.13 8.03 -16.46
N ALA A 201 -10.90 8.46 -16.73
CA ALA A 201 -10.52 9.88 -16.63
C ALA A 201 -10.94 10.63 -17.90
N GLY A 202 -11.56 11.80 -17.75
CA GLY A 202 -12.07 12.63 -18.83
C GLY A 202 -10.99 13.06 -19.83
N ALA A 203 -9.76 13.27 -19.34
CA ALA A 203 -8.57 13.53 -20.14
C ALA A 203 -8.30 12.45 -21.22
N LYS A 204 -8.76 11.21 -21.04
CA LYS A 204 -8.62 10.13 -22.04
C LYS A 204 -9.61 10.25 -23.20
N LEU A 205 -10.76 10.91 -22.98
CA LEU A 205 -11.82 11.10 -23.96
C LEU A 205 -11.73 12.48 -24.64
N LYS A 206 -11.26 13.49 -23.92
CA LYS A 206 -11.15 14.89 -24.38
C LYS A 206 -10.49 15.06 -25.77
N PRO A 207 -9.39 14.36 -26.13
CA PRO A 207 -8.79 14.48 -27.46
C PRO A 207 -9.72 14.04 -28.59
N PHE A 208 -10.62 13.11 -28.32
CA PHE A 208 -11.51 12.48 -29.31
C PHE A 208 -12.80 13.24 -29.56
N LEU A 209 -13.07 14.30 -28.78
CA LEU A 209 -14.17 15.22 -29.05
C LEU A 209 -14.01 15.88 -30.42
N ASN A 210 -12.77 16.17 -30.82
CA ASN A 210 -12.44 16.87 -32.08
C ASN A 210 -11.46 16.09 -32.97
N LYS A 211 -11.21 14.81 -32.66
CA LYS A 211 -10.34 13.92 -33.45
C LYS A 211 -10.95 12.53 -33.56
N LYS A 212 -10.98 11.96 -34.77
CA LYS A 212 -11.46 10.58 -34.98
C LYS A 212 -10.58 9.54 -34.31
N PHE A 213 -9.27 9.71 -34.41
CA PHE A 213 -8.25 8.82 -33.84
C PHE A 213 -6.96 9.58 -33.54
N ILE A 214 -6.10 8.98 -32.73
CA ILE A 214 -4.71 9.40 -32.51
C ILE A 214 -3.81 8.46 -33.32
N LEU A 215 -2.93 9.04 -34.12
CA LEU A 215 -1.91 8.31 -34.87
C LEU A 215 -0.64 8.21 -34.02
N ILE A 216 -0.15 7.00 -33.80
CA ILE A 216 1.08 6.71 -33.06
C ILE A 216 2.13 6.22 -34.08
N PRO A 217 3.14 7.05 -34.42
CA PRO A 217 4.19 6.64 -35.35
C PRO A 217 5.06 5.51 -34.80
N LYS A 218 5.56 4.63 -35.67
CA LYS A 218 6.45 3.51 -35.31
C LYS A 218 7.68 3.92 -34.48
N LYS A 219 8.24 5.12 -34.73
CA LYS A 219 9.41 5.67 -34.02
C LYS A 219 9.21 5.80 -32.51
N VAL A 220 7.98 6.10 -32.06
CA VAL A 220 7.64 6.31 -30.65
C VAL A 220 6.73 5.20 -30.09
N GLU A 221 6.44 4.18 -30.90
CA GLU A 221 5.50 3.10 -30.61
C GLU A 221 5.85 2.38 -29.30
N ASP A 222 7.11 1.96 -29.12
CA ASP A 222 7.53 1.20 -27.93
C ASP A 222 7.28 1.95 -26.62
N THR A 223 7.76 3.20 -26.56
CA THR A 223 7.57 4.07 -25.40
C THR A 223 6.10 4.33 -25.13
N TYR A 224 5.30 4.55 -26.17
CA TYR A 224 3.87 4.80 -26.05
C TYR A 224 3.11 3.55 -25.58
N TYR A 225 3.47 2.37 -26.09
CA TYR A 225 2.87 1.10 -25.72
C TYR A 225 3.09 0.81 -24.24
N ARG A 226 4.31 0.99 -23.75
CA ARG A 226 4.66 0.77 -22.35
C ARG A 226 4.04 1.80 -21.41
N LYS A 227 4.09 3.09 -21.76
CA LYS A 227 3.65 4.17 -20.84
C LYS A 227 2.16 4.43 -20.87
N PHE A 228 1.48 4.18 -21.99
CA PHE A 228 0.08 4.57 -22.18
C PHE A 228 -0.85 3.39 -22.46
N ILE A 229 -0.49 2.52 -23.41
CA ILE A 229 -1.37 1.41 -23.81
C ILE A 229 -1.43 0.31 -22.74
N ALA A 230 -0.29 -0.06 -22.14
CA ALA A 230 -0.26 -1.10 -21.11
C ALA A 230 -1.13 -0.74 -19.88
N PRO A 231 -1.06 0.49 -19.32
CA PRO A 231 -2.01 0.91 -18.29
C PRO A 231 -3.47 0.92 -18.76
N LEU A 232 -3.75 1.23 -20.04
CA LEU A 232 -5.12 1.16 -20.57
C LEU A 232 -5.63 -0.28 -20.64
N VAL A 233 -4.84 -1.21 -21.15
CA VAL A 233 -5.18 -2.65 -21.23
C VAL A 233 -5.37 -3.26 -19.84
N ALA A 234 -4.67 -2.74 -18.83
CA ALA A 234 -4.85 -3.17 -17.45
C ALA A 234 -6.24 -2.77 -16.89
N HIS A 235 -6.69 -1.54 -17.16
CA HIS A 235 -7.85 -0.95 -16.49
C HIS A 235 -9.16 -1.00 -17.30
N PHE A 236 -9.08 -1.08 -18.62
CA PHE A 236 -10.24 -0.94 -19.51
C PHE A 236 -10.38 -2.10 -20.47
N ASP A 237 -11.58 -2.20 -21.06
CA ASP A 237 -11.81 -3.15 -22.15
C ASP A 237 -11.14 -2.60 -23.42
N VAL A 238 -10.37 -3.47 -24.06
CA VAL A 238 -9.56 -3.11 -25.22
C VAL A 238 -9.80 -4.11 -26.34
N TYR A 239 -9.94 -3.58 -27.54
CA TYR A 239 -9.89 -4.34 -28.79
C TYR A 239 -8.62 -3.98 -29.54
N ALA A 240 -7.74 -4.96 -29.75
CA ALA A 240 -6.50 -4.79 -30.49
C ALA A 240 -6.52 -5.57 -31.80
N LYS A 241 -5.99 -4.96 -32.86
CA LYS A 241 -5.68 -5.61 -34.13
C LYS A 241 -4.25 -5.25 -34.51
N GLY A 242 -3.42 -6.25 -34.76
CA GLY A 242 -1.99 -6.09 -35.12
C GLY A 242 -1.01 -6.24 -33.95
N PHE A 243 -1.51 -6.54 -32.74
CA PHE A 243 -0.74 -7.05 -31.61
C PHE A 243 -1.63 -7.92 -30.73
N ASP A 244 -1.03 -8.83 -29.95
CA ASP A 244 -1.76 -9.80 -29.15
C ASP A 244 -1.87 -9.37 -27.69
N ILE A 245 -3.03 -9.64 -27.09
CA ILE A 245 -3.28 -9.44 -25.66
C ILE A 245 -3.58 -10.80 -25.05
N ASN A 246 -2.60 -11.35 -24.34
CA ASN A 246 -2.72 -12.65 -23.69
C ASN A 246 -3.09 -12.46 -22.23
N THR A 247 -4.32 -12.84 -21.86
CA THR A 247 -4.74 -12.84 -20.45
C THR A 247 -4.30 -14.15 -19.81
N LYS A 248 -3.47 -14.05 -18.77
CA LYS A 248 -2.97 -15.20 -18.01
C LYS A 248 -3.49 -15.12 -16.57
N HIS A 249 -4.01 -16.24 -16.09
CA HIS A 249 -4.31 -16.44 -14.68
C HIS A 249 -3.15 -17.25 -14.08
N ILE A 250 -2.44 -16.66 -13.14
CA ILE A 250 -1.23 -17.23 -12.54
C ILE A 250 -1.39 -17.12 -11.03
N THR A 251 -1.18 -18.23 -10.32
CA THR A 251 -1.12 -18.23 -8.87
C THR A 251 0.16 -17.53 -8.40
N PRO A 252 0.08 -16.52 -7.51
CA PRO A 252 1.26 -15.82 -7.02
C PRO A 252 2.12 -16.71 -6.14
N LYS A 253 3.44 -16.54 -6.22
CA LYS A 253 4.38 -17.04 -5.22
C LYS A 253 4.79 -15.90 -4.29
N GLY A 254 4.67 -16.08 -2.98
CA GLY A 254 5.14 -15.10 -2.00
C GLY A 254 6.67 -15.10 -1.92
N GLU A 255 7.29 -13.93 -2.00
CA GLU A 255 8.72 -13.72 -1.78
C GLU A 255 8.88 -12.75 -0.60
N LEU A 256 9.35 -13.25 0.54
CA LEU A 256 9.67 -12.43 1.70
C LEU A 256 11.15 -12.08 1.65
N THR A 257 11.45 -10.84 1.25
CA THR A 257 12.84 -10.37 1.17
C THR A 257 13.27 -9.69 2.47
N PHE A 258 14.50 -9.88 2.93
CA PHE A 258 15.03 -9.16 4.09
C PHE A 258 16.44 -8.59 3.86
N ALA A 259 16.73 -7.43 4.46
CA ALA A 259 18.02 -6.73 4.38
C ALA A 259 18.24 -5.76 5.56
N PRO A 260 19.50 -5.40 5.90
CA PRO A 260 19.79 -4.39 6.91
C PRO A 260 19.24 -2.98 6.57
N LEU A 261 18.69 -2.29 7.57
CA LEU A 261 18.07 -0.96 7.45
C LEU A 261 19.10 0.16 7.22
N ALA A 262 20.28 0.08 7.83
CA ALA A 262 21.33 1.10 7.74
C ALA A 262 21.77 1.38 6.29
N GLN A 263 21.54 0.42 5.39
CA GLN A 263 21.91 0.50 3.97
C GLN A 263 20.71 0.86 3.06
N LEU A 264 19.52 1.08 3.63
CA LEU A 264 18.28 1.46 2.93
C LEU A 264 17.92 2.95 3.10
N GLN A 265 18.82 3.78 3.66
CA GLN A 265 18.59 5.19 4.05
C GLN A 265 18.08 6.12 2.93
N HIS A 266 18.04 5.69 1.67
CA HIS A 266 17.36 6.44 0.60
C HIS A 266 15.86 6.16 0.44
N SER A 267 15.21 5.32 1.28
CA SER A 267 13.87 4.81 0.93
C SER A 267 12.83 4.62 2.04
N LEU A 268 13.09 4.98 3.31
CA LEU A 268 12.14 4.74 4.40
C LEU A 268 11.99 5.93 5.34
N ALA A 269 10.95 6.73 5.10
CA ALA A 269 10.36 7.67 6.05
C ALA A 269 9.18 6.99 6.78
N PHE A 270 9.46 5.91 7.52
CA PHE A 270 8.47 5.23 8.34
C PHE A 270 9.11 4.86 9.67
N THR A 271 8.86 5.68 10.70
CA THR A 271 8.47 5.23 12.05
C THR A 271 8.26 6.45 12.95
N ASN A 272 7.03 6.60 13.47
CA ASN A 272 6.83 7.12 14.82
C ASN A 272 7.05 5.94 15.75
N ALA A 273 8.18 5.91 16.46
CA ALA A 273 8.39 5.04 17.60
C ALA A 273 9.33 5.77 18.55
N GLU A 274 8.92 5.79 19.82
CA GLU A 274 9.52 6.52 20.93
C GLU A 274 11.03 6.27 21.04
N THR A 275 11.73 7.34 21.40
CA THR A 275 13.15 7.38 21.72
C THR A 275 13.46 6.49 22.91
N GLU A 276 13.79 5.23 22.66
CA GLU A 276 14.63 4.44 23.56
C GLU A 276 16.06 4.42 23.02
N THR A 277 16.91 5.16 23.73
CA THR A 277 18.37 5.15 23.59
C THR A 277 18.92 3.82 24.09
N VAL A 278 19.01 2.82 23.22
CA VAL A 278 19.81 1.62 23.46
C VAL A 278 20.72 1.39 22.25
N ALA A 279 22.01 1.27 22.53
CA ALA A 279 23.15 1.20 21.61
C ALA A 279 22.89 0.45 20.29
N ASP A 280 23.20 1.09 19.14
CA ASP A 280 23.59 0.51 17.84
C ASP A 280 23.15 -0.93 17.48
N VAL A 281 21.90 -1.33 17.75
CA VAL A 281 21.40 -2.64 17.32
C VAL A 281 20.93 -2.53 15.87
N GLU A 282 21.66 -3.19 14.96
CA GLU A 282 21.34 -3.27 13.54
C GLU A 282 19.87 -3.73 13.36
N LYS A 283 19.10 -3.01 12.54
CA LYS A 283 17.69 -3.34 12.23
C LYS A 283 17.61 -3.97 10.85
N PHE A 284 16.66 -4.87 10.65
CA PHE A 284 16.38 -5.53 9.38
C PHE A 284 14.98 -5.14 8.89
N VAL A 285 14.90 -4.83 7.60
CA VAL A 285 13.65 -4.58 6.90
C VAL A 285 13.26 -5.83 6.16
N PHE A 286 12.04 -6.28 6.39
CA PHE A 286 11.38 -7.31 5.60
C PHE A 286 10.44 -6.66 4.61
N SER A 287 10.35 -7.22 3.40
CA SER A 287 9.50 -6.73 2.32
C SER A 287 8.89 -7.90 1.59
N LEU A 288 7.58 -8.02 1.67
CA LEU A 288 6.79 -9.01 0.94
C LEU A 288 6.56 -8.53 -0.50
N VAL A 289 6.77 -9.43 -1.45
CA VAL A 289 6.52 -9.24 -2.87
C VAL A 289 5.83 -10.49 -3.40
N PHE A 290 4.84 -10.31 -4.27
CA PHE A 290 4.22 -11.42 -4.99
C PHE A 290 4.81 -11.55 -6.38
N ASN A 291 5.31 -12.75 -6.69
CA ASN A 291 5.90 -13.07 -7.98
C ASN A 291 4.89 -13.83 -8.85
N TYR A 292 4.54 -13.22 -9.98
CA TYR A 292 3.70 -13.79 -11.03
C TYR A 292 4.57 -14.18 -12.24
N LYS A 293 5.34 -15.27 -12.11
CA LYS A 293 6.26 -15.79 -13.16
C LYS A 293 7.23 -14.73 -13.74
N GLY A 294 7.95 -14.06 -12.85
CA GLY A 294 8.95 -13.03 -13.16
C GLY A 294 8.49 -11.60 -12.89
N LEU A 295 7.18 -11.37 -12.82
CA LEU A 295 6.63 -10.07 -12.46
C LEU A 295 6.46 -9.94 -10.94
N ARG A 296 7.25 -9.05 -10.35
CA ARG A 296 7.25 -8.75 -8.90
C ARG A 296 6.34 -7.59 -8.58
N ILE A 297 5.29 -7.83 -7.79
CA ILE A 297 4.28 -6.83 -7.42
C ILE A 297 4.26 -6.67 -5.90
N LYS A 298 4.20 -5.43 -5.41
CA LYS A 298 4.07 -5.18 -3.96
C LYS A 298 2.61 -5.27 -3.52
N PRO A 299 2.33 -5.75 -2.29
CA PRO A 299 0.98 -5.76 -1.73
C PRO A 299 0.33 -4.36 -1.72
N SER A 300 1.12 -3.31 -1.56
CA SER A 300 0.67 -1.90 -1.51
C SER A 300 0.24 -1.32 -2.86
N GLU A 301 0.47 -2.00 -3.97
CA GLU A 301 0.01 -1.55 -5.28
C GLU A 301 -1.49 -1.84 -5.44
N ASN A 302 -2.28 -0.84 -5.82
CA ASN A 302 -3.75 -0.99 -5.96
C ASN A 302 -4.19 -1.59 -7.30
N ASN A 303 -3.26 -1.81 -8.24
CA ASN A 303 -3.57 -2.28 -9.58
C ASN A 303 -3.99 -3.76 -9.52
N LYS A 304 -5.27 -4.07 -9.78
CA LYS A 304 -5.78 -5.46 -9.81
C LYS A 304 -5.25 -6.27 -10.99
N VAL A 305 -4.85 -5.59 -12.05
CA VAL A 305 -4.34 -6.18 -13.28
C VAL A 305 -3.05 -5.48 -13.62
N VAL A 306 -2.03 -6.25 -13.96
CA VAL A 306 -0.76 -5.72 -14.44
C VAL A 306 -0.51 -6.24 -15.84
N VAL A 307 0.08 -5.40 -16.69
CA VAL A 307 0.34 -5.73 -18.09
C VAL A 307 1.83 -5.60 -18.34
N ASN A 308 2.47 -6.70 -18.71
CA ASN A 308 3.84 -6.69 -19.22
C ASN A 308 3.82 -6.62 -20.75
N VAL A 309 4.73 -5.84 -21.33
CA VAL A 309 4.85 -5.69 -22.79
C VAL A 309 6.14 -6.35 -23.24
N GLU A 310 5.99 -7.46 -23.97
CA GLU A 310 7.07 -8.17 -24.63
C GLU A 310 7.10 -7.82 -26.11
N LYS A 311 8.31 -7.77 -26.68
CA LYS A 311 8.53 -7.50 -28.09
C LYS A 311 9.34 -8.65 -28.69
N THR A 312 8.72 -9.41 -29.58
CA THR A 312 9.33 -10.57 -30.23
C THR A 312 9.21 -10.41 -31.74
N ALA A 313 10.34 -10.46 -32.45
CA ALA A 313 10.40 -10.38 -33.92
C ALA A 313 9.57 -9.21 -34.54
N GLY A 314 9.47 -8.07 -33.85
CA GLY A 314 8.71 -6.90 -34.34
C GLY A 314 7.21 -6.89 -34.01
N THR A 315 6.70 -7.94 -33.37
CA THR A 315 5.33 -8.01 -32.82
C THR A 315 5.35 -7.73 -31.33
N TYR A 316 4.29 -7.07 -30.86
CA TYR A 316 4.08 -6.76 -29.45
C TYR A 316 3.10 -7.76 -28.83
N ILE A 317 3.44 -8.26 -27.65
CA ILE A 317 2.57 -9.14 -26.86
C ILE A 317 2.35 -8.47 -25.51
N PHE A 318 1.08 -8.16 -25.23
CA PHE A 318 0.65 -7.62 -23.95
C PHE A 318 0.20 -8.78 -23.07
N ASN A 319 1.06 -9.19 -22.14
CA ASN A 319 0.73 -10.21 -21.14
C ASN A 319 -0.04 -9.55 -20.00
N ARG A 320 -1.36 -9.70 -20.04
CA ARG A 320 -2.30 -9.20 -19.02
C ARG A 320 -2.43 -10.22 -17.91
N ILE A 321 -1.97 -9.90 -16.72
CA ILE A 321 -2.00 -10.75 -15.54
C ILE A 321 -3.02 -10.19 -14.57
N ALA A 322 -4.08 -10.95 -14.31
CA ALA A 322 -5.04 -10.64 -13.26
C ALA A 322 -4.47 -11.15 -11.93
N ARG A 323 -4.33 -10.27 -10.93
CA ARG A 323 -3.87 -10.65 -9.60
C ARG A 323 -4.92 -11.49 -8.90
N ASP A 324 -4.45 -12.52 -8.19
CA ASP A 324 -5.28 -13.30 -7.28
C ASP A 324 -5.20 -12.68 -5.89
N LEU A 325 -6.05 -11.66 -5.66
CA LEU A 325 -6.07 -10.92 -4.40
C LEU A 325 -6.41 -11.84 -3.20
N ASN A 326 -7.18 -12.90 -3.42
CA ASN A 326 -7.54 -13.82 -2.34
C ASN A 326 -6.33 -14.64 -1.90
N ALA A 327 -5.54 -15.16 -2.85
CA ALA A 327 -4.28 -15.83 -2.54
C ALA A 327 -3.28 -14.88 -1.87
N GLU A 328 -3.18 -13.63 -2.34
CA GLU A 328 -2.33 -12.61 -1.72
C GLU A 328 -2.73 -12.32 -0.27
N THR A 329 -4.04 -12.15 -0.01
CA THR A 329 -4.55 -11.89 1.35
C THR A 329 -4.24 -13.05 2.30
N LYS A 330 -4.40 -14.30 1.87
CA LYS A 330 -4.05 -15.48 2.69
C LYS A 330 -2.59 -15.48 3.14
N VAL A 331 -1.66 -15.13 2.24
CA VAL A 331 -0.23 -15.02 2.59
C VAL A 331 0.02 -13.92 3.62
N VAL A 332 -0.66 -12.77 3.48
CA VAL A 332 -0.53 -11.67 4.45
C VAL A 332 -1.09 -12.07 5.81
N GLU A 333 -2.25 -12.73 5.84
CA GLU A 333 -2.88 -13.23 7.07
C GLU A 333 -1.99 -14.29 7.75
N PHE A 334 -1.43 -15.22 6.98
CA PHE A 334 -0.49 -16.21 7.49
C PHE A 334 0.74 -15.57 8.15
N LEU A 335 1.35 -14.56 7.51
CA LEU A 335 2.47 -13.84 8.13
C LEU A 335 2.08 -13.13 9.43
N LYS A 336 0.84 -12.62 9.50
CA LYS A 336 0.29 -12.01 10.71
C LYS A 336 0.09 -13.04 11.83
N GLU A 337 -0.37 -14.25 11.50
CA GLU A 337 -0.49 -15.37 12.45
C GLU A 337 0.88 -15.81 12.99
N LEU A 338 1.94 -15.73 12.17
CA LEU A 338 3.33 -15.93 12.60
C LEU A 338 3.90 -14.77 13.43
N GLY A 339 3.05 -13.82 13.87
CA GLY A 339 3.42 -12.69 14.70
C GLY A 339 4.13 -11.56 13.94
N PHE A 340 4.03 -11.53 12.61
CA PHE A 340 4.71 -10.55 11.78
C PHE A 340 3.74 -9.70 10.95
N ASP A 341 3.26 -8.62 11.55
CA ASP A 341 2.36 -7.68 10.88
C ASP A 341 3.14 -6.75 9.93
N LEU A 342 2.78 -6.80 8.65
CA LEU A 342 3.41 -6.04 7.58
C LEU A 342 2.56 -4.83 7.21
N LEU A 343 3.01 -3.63 7.59
CA LEU A 343 2.40 -2.38 7.13
C LEU A 343 2.75 -2.15 5.66
N ALA A 344 1.74 -2.17 4.80
CA ALA A 344 1.89 -1.99 3.34
C ALA A 344 2.93 -2.96 2.72
N GLY A 345 3.01 -4.19 3.26
CA GLY A 345 3.95 -5.22 2.80
C GLY A 345 5.38 -5.07 3.34
N LYS A 346 5.61 -4.22 4.35
CA LYS A 346 6.92 -4.03 4.99
C LYS A 346 6.83 -4.16 6.51
N GLY A 347 7.89 -4.69 7.10
CA GLY A 347 8.05 -4.82 8.55
C GLY A 347 9.50 -4.60 8.94
N VAL A 348 9.74 -4.17 10.18
CA VAL A 348 11.09 -3.91 10.70
C VAL A 348 11.28 -4.65 12.02
N LEU A 349 12.38 -5.39 12.12
CA LEU A 349 12.80 -6.08 13.34
C LEU A 349 14.24 -5.71 13.69
N HIS A 350 14.58 -5.77 14.97
CA HIS A 350 15.97 -5.73 15.41
C HIS A 350 16.67 -7.04 15.02
N ALA A 351 17.98 -6.99 14.77
CA ALA A 351 18.80 -8.13 14.32
C ALA A 351 18.47 -9.43 15.06
N GLY A 352 18.67 -9.50 16.38
CA GLY A 352 18.39 -10.73 17.15
C GLY A 352 16.95 -11.24 16.98
N LYS A 353 15.94 -10.35 17.05
CA LYS A 353 14.52 -10.71 16.85
C LYS A 353 14.22 -11.16 15.41
N ALA A 354 14.91 -10.60 14.42
CA ALA A 354 14.75 -10.96 13.02
C ALA A 354 15.21 -12.40 12.76
N PHE A 355 16.41 -12.75 13.26
CA PHE A 355 16.96 -14.10 13.07
C PHE A 355 16.24 -15.13 13.95
N ASP A 356 15.79 -14.78 15.15
CA ASP A 356 14.84 -15.59 15.94
C ASP A 356 13.61 -15.96 15.12
N TRP A 357 12.97 -14.94 14.56
CA TRP A 357 11.72 -15.10 13.82
C TRP A 357 11.93 -15.94 12.57
N ILE A 358 13.02 -15.71 11.83
CA ILE A 358 13.37 -16.50 10.67
C ILE A 358 13.57 -17.97 11.08
N GLN A 359 14.36 -18.24 12.13
CA GLN A 359 14.66 -19.60 12.55
C GLN A 359 13.39 -20.37 12.96
N ARG A 360 12.48 -19.74 13.71
CA ARG A 360 11.24 -20.37 14.18
C ARG A 360 10.24 -20.65 13.05
N ASN A 361 10.25 -19.83 12.00
CA ASN A 361 9.19 -19.83 10.99
C ASN A 361 9.64 -20.28 9.60
N LYS A 362 10.93 -20.49 9.36
CA LYS A 362 11.48 -20.86 8.03
C LYS A 362 10.79 -22.07 7.42
N LEU A 363 10.65 -23.16 8.18
CA LEU A 363 9.99 -24.39 7.70
C LEU A 363 8.52 -24.14 7.33
N LYS A 364 7.80 -23.39 8.18
CA LYS A 364 6.40 -23.03 7.92
C LYS A 364 6.24 -22.15 6.67
N LEU A 365 7.19 -21.24 6.43
CA LEU A 365 7.22 -20.42 5.21
C LEU A 365 7.44 -21.28 3.96
N GLU A 366 8.37 -22.24 4.02
CA GLU A 366 8.65 -23.17 2.92
C GLU A 366 7.46 -24.09 2.61
N GLU A 367 6.77 -24.59 3.64
CA GLU A 367 5.55 -25.42 3.52
C GLU A 367 4.39 -24.66 2.86
N GLU A 368 4.20 -23.37 3.19
CA GLU A 368 3.22 -22.49 2.54
C GLU A 368 3.69 -21.94 1.18
N GLY A 369 4.87 -22.35 0.71
CA GLY A 369 5.42 -21.93 -0.59
C GLY A 369 5.91 -20.48 -0.65
N ILE A 370 6.15 -19.85 0.51
CA ILE A 370 6.71 -18.52 0.65
C ILE A 370 8.24 -18.62 0.65
N GLU A 371 8.87 -17.98 -0.33
CA GLU A 371 10.32 -17.99 -0.45
C GLU A 371 10.96 -16.88 0.38
N LEU A 372 11.83 -17.25 1.32
CA LEU A 372 12.63 -16.30 2.09
C LEU A 372 13.90 -15.94 1.33
N ILE A 373 14.05 -14.67 0.94
CA ILE A 373 15.15 -14.20 0.10
C ILE A 373 15.98 -13.16 0.85
N GLN A 374 17.27 -13.44 1.01
CA GLN A 374 18.20 -12.42 1.50
C GLN A 374 18.63 -11.51 0.36
N LYS A 375 18.34 -10.20 0.45
CA LYS A 375 18.93 -9.23 -0.48
C LYS A 375 20.35 -8.92 -0.02
N GLN A 376 21.32 -9.32 -0.83
CA GLN A 376 22.72 -8.95 -0.62
C GLN A 376 22.88 -7.46 -0.87
N THR A 377 23.32 -6.74 0.17
CA THR A 377 23.65 -5.32 0.08
C THR A 377 25.08 -5.15 0.61
N GLY A 378 26.02 -4.84 -0.28
CA GLY A 378 27.45 -4.83 0.02
C GLY A 378 28.06 -6.24 0.09
N ASN A 379 29.11 -6.39 0.91
CA ASN A 379 29.91 -7.61 1.01
C ASN A 379 29.54 -8.50 2.22
N ARG A 380 28.38 -8.25 2.86
CA ARG A 380 27.90 -8.99 4.04
C ARG A 380 26.78 -9.93 3.64
N LYS A 381 27.04 -11.24 3.72
CA LYS A 381 26.02 -12.29 3.62
C LYS A 381 25.74 -12.78 5.04
N TYR A 382 24.48 -12.94 5.40
CA TYR A 382 24.11 -13.37 6.75
C TYR A 382 23.75 -14.86 6.74
N PHE A 383 24.07 -15.54 7.83
CA PHE A 383 23.74 -16.96 7.99
C PHE A 383 22.26 -17.12 8.34
N VAL A 384 21.55 -17.96 7.58
CA VAL A 384 20.10 -18.25 7.73
C VAL A 384 19.83 -19.75 7.87
N GLY A 385 20.84 -20.51 8.31
CA GLY A 385 20.74 -21.93 8.59
C GLY A 385 20.33 -22.21 10.03
N ASP A 386 20.35 -23.48 10.41
CA ASP A 386 20.03 -23.91 11.75
C ASP A 386 21.10 -23.47 12.75
N ALA A 387 20.68 -22.87 13.85
CA ALA A 387 21.53 -22.45 14.95
C ALA A 387 21.12 -23.20 16.23
N SER A 388 22.06 -23.78 16.96
CA SER A 388 21.76 -24.46 18.24
C SER A 388 22.89 -24.29 19.24
N ILE A 389 22.58 -24.44 20.52
CA ILE A 389 23.58 -24.42 21.59
C ILE A 389 23.62 -25.83 22.22
N LYS A 390 24.79 -26.45 22.25
CA LYS A 390 25.04 -27.67 23.01
C LYS A 390 25.68 -27.30 24.33
N ILE A 391 25.13 -27.79 25.44
CA ILE A 391 25.64 -27.53 26.78
C ILE A 391 25.90 -28.87 27.46
N ASP A 392 27.14 -29.09 27.89
CA ASP A 392 27.54 -30.25 28.67
C ASP A 392 27.94 -29.76 30.07
N ILE A 393 27.30 -30.31 31.11
CA ILE A 393 27.45 -29.88 32.49
C ILE A 393 28.01 -31.05 33.31
N ASN A 394 29.22 -30.86 33.84
CA ASN A 394 29.91 -31.83 34.68
C ASN A 394 29.99 -31.33 36.13
N GLU A 395 29.63 -32.19 37.10
CA GLU A 395 29.68 -31.85 38.52
C GLU A 395 31.08 -32.07 39.11
N ASN A 396 31.61 -31.05 39.78
CA ASN A 396 32.79 -31.14 40.65
C ASN A 396 32.42 -30.88 42.12
N ILE A 397 33.39 -30.92 43.04
CA ILE A 397 33.14 -30.87 44.49
C ILE A 397 32.45 -29.54 44.89
N ASP A 398 32.98 -28.41 44.44
CA ASP A 398 32.51 -27.06 44.81
C ASP A 398 31.87 -26.26 43.65
N TRP A 399 31.90 -26.81 42.43
CA TRP A 399 31.46 -26.10 41.21
C TRP A 399 30.93 -27.04 40.12
N PHE A 400 30.28 -26.47 39.11
CA PHE A 400 29.86 -27.13 37.87
C PHE A 400 30.73 -26.66 36.71
N ASP A 401 31.28 -27.62 35.97
CA ASP A 401 32.01 -27.38 34.73
C ASP A 401 31.03 -27.34 33.56
N ILE A 402 30.93 -26.18 32.92
CA ILE A 402 30.05 -25.95 31.79
C ILE A 402 30.88 -25.87 30.51
N LYS A 403 30.67 -26.85 29.65
CA LYS A 403 31.16 -26.88 28.27
C LYS A 403 30.01 -26.56 27.33
N ALA A 404 29.94 -25.31 26.91
CA ALA A 404 28.97 -24.87 25.91
C ALA A 404 29.64 -24.64 24.55
N VAL A 405 29.00 -25.13 23.50
CA VAL A 405 29.43 -24.94 22.10
C VAL A 405 28.22 -24.50 21.29
N ILE A 406 28.37 -23.40 20.56
CA ILE A 406 27.35 -22.90 19.65
C ILE A 406 27.59 -23.46 18.26
N LEU A 407 26.54 -23.95 17.64
CA LEU A 407 26.57 -24.50 16.30
C LEU A 407 25.78 -23.58 15.37
N PHE A 408 26.44 -23.05 14.35
CA PHE A 408 25.80 -22.42 13.20
C PHE A 408 25.98 -23.34 12.00
N GLY A 409 24.99 -24.18 11.72
CA GLY A 409 25.10 -25.27 10.76
C GLY A 409 26.25 -26.21 11.14
N GLY A 410 27.32 -26.23 10.33
CA GLY A 410 28.52 -27.04 10.58
C GLY A 410 29.64 -26.31 11.32
N TYR A 411 29.49 -25.04 11.68
CA TYR A 411 30.53 -24.27 12.37
C TYR A 411 30.33 -24.30 13.87
N GLU A 412 31.36 -24.71 14.60
CA GLU A 412 31.39 -24.72 16.06
C GLU A 412 32.09 -23.47 16.59
N ILE A 413 31.42 -22.74 17.48
CA ILE A 413 31.94 -21.53 18.11
C ILE A 413 32.02 -21.76 19.63
N PRO A 414 33.19 -21.56 20.25
CA PRO A 414 33.35 -21.68 21.69
C PRO A 414 32.47 -20.68 22.44
N PHE A 415 31.82 -21.11 23.52
CA PHE A 415 30.98 -20.24 24.34
C PHE A 415 31.73 -19.02 24.91
N LYS A 416 33.02 -19.17 25.20
CA LYS A 416 33.91 -18.08 25.66
C LYS A 416 33.94 -16.89 24.70
N GLU A 417 33.96 -17.15 23.39
CA GLU A 417 33.95 -16.10 22.37
C GLU A 417 32.61 -15.38 22.34
N LEU A 418 31.51 -16.15 22.41
CA LEU A 418 30.16 -15.60 22.46
C LEU A 418 29.97 -14.71 23.69
N ARG A 419 30.34 -15.19 24.88
CA ARG A 419 30.26 -14.42 26.13
C ARG A 419 31.01 -13.11 26.03
N ALA A 420 32.23 -13.12 25.49
CA ALA A 420 33.03 -11.91 25.32
C ALA A 420 32.38 -10.89 24.36
N LEU A 421 31.64 -11.34 23.36
CA LEU A 421 30.91 -10.48 22.43
C LEU A 421 29.62 -9.92 23.04
N VAL A 422 28.85 -10.77 23.70
CA VAL A 422 27.61 -10.38 24.40
C VAL A 422 27.89 -9.34 25.49
N LEU A 423 28.94 -9.54 26.30
CA LEU A 423 29.37 -8.56 27.32
C LEU A 423 29.82 -7.22 26.72
N LYS A 424 30.28 -7.22 25.46
CA LYS A 424 30.64 -6.00 24.71
C LYS A 424 29.45 -5.40 23.93
N GLY A 425 28.25 -5.95 24.09
CA GLY A 425 27.05 -5.53 23.35
C GLY A 425 27.10 -5.83 21.85
N LYS A 426 27.99 -6.74 21.40
CA LYS A 426 28.10 -7.15 20.00
C LYS A 426 27.32 -8.44 19.78
N ASN A 427 26.41 -8.41 18.81
CA ASN A 427 25.49 -9.52 18.54
C ASN A 427 25.76 -10.26 17.22
N GLU A 428 26.96 -10.07 16.65
CA GLU A 428 27.34 -10.63 15.35
C GLU A 428 28.69 -11.35 15.41
N ILE A 429 28.80 -12.47 14.69
CA ILE A 429 30.02 -13.27 14.56
C ILE A 429 30.28 -13.56 13.09
N ARG A 430 31.52 -13.40 12.66
CA ARG A 430 31.93 -13.78 11.30
C ARG A 430 32.33 -15.25 11.26
N LEU A 431 31.63 -16.03 10.45
CA LEU A 431 31.89 -17.46 10.24
C LEU A 431 33.11 -17.67 9.32
N PRO A 432 33.75 -18.85 9.37
CA PRO A 432 34.90 -19.17 8.51
C PRO A 432 34.62 -19.08 7.00
N ASN A 433 33.37 -19.28 6.56
CA ASN A 433 32.95 -19.09 5.16
C ASN A 433 32.77 -17.62 4.75
N GLY A 434 32.96 -16.67 5.67
CA GLY A 434 32.77 -15.24 5.44
C GLY A 434 31.35 -14.74 5.66
N GLU A 435 30.39 -15.60 6.00
CA GLU A 435 29.03 -15.19 6.39
C GLU A 435 29.01 -14.59 7.80
N VAL A 436 27.99 -13.79 8.09
CA VAL A 436 27.78 -13.16 9.40
C VAL A 436 26.63 -13.89 10.09
N ALA A 437 26.93 -14.58 11.18
CA ALA A 437 25.95 -15.14 12.09
C ALA A 437 25.48 -14.06 13.07
N VAL A 438 24.18 -13.89 13.21
CA VAL A 438 23.57 -13.01 14.20
C VAL A 438 23.06 -13.86 15.35
N ILE A 439 23.34 -13.43 16.56
CA ILE A 439 22.96 -14.14 17.78
C ILE A 439 21.46 -13.93 18.03
N PRO A 440 20.67 -15.01 18.10
CA PRO A 440 19.27 -14.99 18.48
C PRO A 440 19.00 -14.19 19.77
N ALA A 441 17.95 -13.35 19.76
CA ALA A 441 17.55 -12.60 20.95
C ALA A 441 17.04 -13.52 22.07
N SER A 442 16.39 -14.64 21.74
CA SER A 442 15.99 -15.64 22.74
C SER A 442 17.21 -16.20 23.47
N TRP A 443 18.33 -16.42 22.81
CA TRP A 443 19.53 -16.93 23.49
C TRP A 443 20.11 -15.94 24.49
N LEU A 444 20.09 -14.65 24.16
CA LEU A 444 20.52 -13.62 25.10
C LEU A 444 19.62 -13.59 26.35
N LYS A 445 18.34 -13.93 26.20
CA LYS A 445 17.39 -14.01 27.32
C LYS A 445 17.60 -15.31 28.11
N ASP A 446 17.51 -16.45 27.45
CA ASP A 446 17.49 -17.79 28.04
C ASP A 446 18.82 -18.17 28.68
N TYR A 447 19.93 -17.61 28.18
CA TYR A 447 21.28 -17.89 28.70
C TYR A 447 21.92 -16.66 29.36
N SER A 448 21.17 -15.57 29.59
CA SER A 448 21.67 -14.34 30.22
C SER A 448 22.44 -14.63 31.52
N GLU A 449 21.81 -15.36 32.44
CA GLU A 449 22.39 -15.73 33.73
C GLU A 449 23.66 -16.56 33.58
N LEU A 450 23.67 -17.48 32.62
CA LEU A 450 24.84 -18.29 32.32
C LEU A 450 25.98 -17.43 31.73
N PHE A 451 25.70 -16.38 30.95
CA PHE A 451 26.74 -15.42 30.52
C PHE A 451 27.31 -14.59 31.69
N TYR A 452 26.47 -14.18 32.65
CA TYR A 452 26.88 -13.29 33.74
C TYR A 452 27.57 -14.02 34.91
N PHE A 453 27.04 -15.17 35.34
CA PHE A 453 27.51 -15.87 36.54
C PHE A 453 28.61 -16.90 36.27
N SER A 454 28.91 -17.19 35.01
CA SER A 454 29.99 -18.08 34.65
C SER A 454 31.36 -17.40 34.80
N GLU A 455 32.27 -18.01 35.55
CA GLU A 455 33.64 -17.54 35.76
C GLU A 455 34.60 -18.24 34.77
N ASP A 456 35.52 -17.47 34.19
CA ASP A 456 36.53 -17.98 33.26
C ASP A 456 37.70 -18.57 34.05
N ASN A 457 38.01 -19.85 33.85
CA ASN A 457 39.10 -20.54 34.54
C ASN A 457 40.38 -20.66 33.68
N GLY A 458 40.50 -19.85 32.62
CA GLY A 458 41.70 -19.84 31.77
C GLY A 458 41.77 -20.97 30.73
N GLU A 459 41.06 -22.09 30.94
CA GLU A 459 40.83 -23.15 29.95
C GLU A 459 39.59 -22.87 29.06
N ALA A 460 39.24 -23.80 28.16
CA ALA A 460 38.03 -23.72 27.34
C ALA A 460 36.72 -23.89 28.14
N ASN A 461 36.83 -24.21 29.43
CA ASN A 461 35.73 -24.54 30.33
C ASN A 461 35.32 -23.31 31.15
N THR A 462 34.01 -23.18 31.40
CA THR A 462 33.49 -22.08 32.24
C THR A 462 32.93 -22.65 33.53
N ILE A 463 33.21 -21.99 34.65
CA ILE A 463 32.86 -22.46 36.00
C ILE A 463 31.56 -21.79 36.45
N LEU A 464 30.62 -22.58 36.97
CA LEU A 464 29.44 -22.08 37.67
C LEU A 464 29.44 -22.60 39.11
N LYS A 465 29.27 -21.70 40.09
CA LYS A 465 29.24 -22.09 41.51
C LYS A 465 27.96 -22.86 41.84
N LYS A 466 28.04 -23.82 42.78
CA LYS A 466 26.92 -24.73 43.10
C LYS A 466 25.62 -24.07 43.57
N HIS A 467 25.67 -22.86 44.12
CA HIS A 467 24.46 -22.15 44.55
C HIS A 467 23.57 -21.71 43.38
N HIS A 468 24.05 -21.78 42.13
CA HIS A 468 23.25 -21.61 40.92
C HIS A 468 22.62 -22.91 40.39
N LEU A 469 22.38 -23.90 41.26
CA LEU A 469 21.74 -25.17 40.89
C LEU A 469 20.37 -24.99 40.20
N ALA A 470 19.61 -23.94 40.58
CA ALA A 470 18.36 -23.58 39.91
C ALA A 470 18.55 -23.23 38.43
N LEU A 471 19.63 -22.52 38.08
CA LEU A 471 19.96 -22.17 36.69
C LEU A 471 20.27 -23.42 35.86
N VAL A 472 20.99 -24.38 36.43
CA VAL A 472 21.27 -25.67 35.78
C VAL A 472 19.98 -26.42 35.43
N HIS A 473 18.93 -26.28 36.24
CA HIS A 473 17.60 -26.85 35.96
C HIS A 473 16.83 -26.07 34.88
N GLU A 474 16.93 -24.74 34.83
CA GLU A 474 16.26 -23.95 33.80
C GLU A 474 16.83 -24.23 32.40
N LEU A 475 18.15 -24.46 32.30
CA LEU A 475 18.84 -24.78 31.04
C LEU A 475 18.39 -26.11 30.42
N GLU A 476 17.91 -27.06 31.22
CA GLU A 476 17.34 -28.34 30.77
C GLU A 476 16.05 -28.15 29.97
N ASN A 477 15.28 -27.08 30.27
CA ASN A 477 13.98 -26.82 29.66
C ASN A 477 14.01 -25.84 28.47
N ALA A 478 15.19 -25.32 28.09
CA ALA A 478 15.31 -24.34 27.01
C ALA A 478 15.11 -24.99 25.62
N GLU A 479 14.26 -24.41 24.77
CA GLU A 479 13.79 -24.99 23.49
C GLU A 479 14.87 -25.20 22.40
N HIS A 480 16.14 -24.87 22.67
CA HIS A 480 17.24 -24.96 21.70
C HIS A 480 18.54 -25.56 22.28
N SER A 481 18.47 -26.21 23.45
CA SER A 481 19.62 -26.87 24.08
C SER A 481 19.57 -28.40 23.97
N LYS A 482 20.74 -29.01 23.73
CA LYS A 482 20.98 -30.41 24.11
C LYS A 482 21.83 -30.38 25.36
N VAL A 483 21.20 -30.63 26.51
CA VAL A 483 21.88 -30.70 27.81
C VAL A 483 22.24 -32.15 28.12
N MET A 484 23.52 -32.41 28.38
CA MET A 484 23.97 -33.69 28.93
C MET A 484 24.40 -33.49 30.39
N MET A 485 23.88 -34.33 31.29
CA MET A 485 24.18 -34.30 32.73
C MET A 485 24.64 -35.67 33.22
N ASN A 486 25.56 -35.69 34.18
CA ASN A 486 26.03 -36.93 34.81
C ASN A 486 25.00 -37.52 35.79
N LYS A 487 25.06 -38.85 35.98
CA LYS A 487 24.13 -39.65 36.80
C LYS A 487 23.97 -39.18 38.26
N LYS A 488 25.01 -38.57 38.86
CA LYS A 488 24.96 -38.01 40.23
C LYS A 488 24.10 -36.75 40.33
N LEU A 489 24.12 -35.90 39.31
CA LEU A 489 23.34 -34.67 39.23
C LEU A 489 21.84 -34.98 39.03
N HIS A 490 21.55 -36.07 38.30
CA HIS A 490 20.20 -36.64 38.23
C HIS A 490 19.70 -37.22 39.57
N GLN A 491 20.58 -37.67 40.47
CA GLN A 491 20.19 -38.16 41.80
C GLN A 491 19.84 -37.01 42.76
N LEU A 492 20.53 -35.88 42.65
CA LEU A 492 20.19 -34.63 43.35
C LEU A 492 18.79 -34.11 42.99
N LYS A 493 18.33 -34.34 41.75
CA LYS A 493 16.97 -34.02 41.27
C LYS A 493 15.86 -34.77 42.02
N ASN A 494 16.16 -35.95 42.57
CA ASN A 494 15.21 -36.83 43.24
C ASN A 494 15.59 -37.05 44.72
N PHE A 495 16.18 -36.05 45.36
CA PHE A 495 16.66 -36.15 46.73
C PHE A 495 15.49 -36.24 47.72
N ASN A 496 15.06 -37.46 48.05
CA ASN A 496 13.98 -37.71 49.01
C ASN A 496 14.48 -38.21 50.38
N LYS A 497 15.72 -38.70 50.48
CA LYS A 497 16.35 -39.19 51.74
C LYS A 497 17.88 -39.14 51.66
N ILE A 498 18.52 -38.95 52.81
CA ILE A 498 19.96 -39.22 53.00
C ILE A 498 20.11 -40.71 53.25
N ASP A 499 20.95 -41.39 52.48
CA ASP A 499 21.28 -42.79 52.72
C ASP A 499 22.07 -42.94 54.03
N ALA A 500 21.60 -43.82 54.91
CA ALA A 500 22.24 -44.07 56.19
C ALA A 500 23.58 -44.81 55.97
N HIS A 501 24.69 -44.13 56.24
CA HIS A 501 26.00 -44.76 56.22
C HIS A 501 26.31 -45.42 57.57
N PRO A 502 26.87 -46.64 57.59
CA PRO A 502 27.27 -47.30 58.82
C PRO A 502 28.38 -46.50 59.53
N MET A 503 28.31 -46.47 60.86
CA MET A 503 29.27 -45.74 61.71
C MET A 503 30.70 -46.29 61.47
N PRO A 504 31.71 -45.43 61.25
CA PRO A 504 33.07 -45.90 60.99
C PRO A 504 33.65 -46.70 62.17
N GLU A 505 34.21 -47.88 61.90
CA GLU A 505 34.70 -48.84 62.92
C GLU A 505 35.79 -48.30 63.87
N LYS A 506 36.47 -47.20 63.49
CA LYS A 506 37.52 -46.56 64.29
C LYS A 506 37.05 -45.32 65.07
N PHE A 507 35.76 -45.00 65.01
CA PHE A 507 35.20 -43.89 65.78
C PHE A 507 35.13 -44.29 67.26
N LYS A 508 36.11 -43.85 68.05
CA LYS A 508 36.04 -43.85 69.51
C LYS A 508 35.51 -42.48 69.93
N GLY A 509 34.19 -42.36 69.95
CA GLY A 509 33.47 -41.19 70.46
C GLY A 509 33.37 -41.19 71.97
#